data_AF-A0A8J7HBS6-F1
#
_entry.id   AF-A0A8J7HBS6-F1
#
_cell.length_a   1.000
_cell.length_b   1.000
_cell.length_c   1.000
_cell.angle_alpha   90.00
_cell.angle_beta   90.00
_cell.angle_gamma   90.00
#
_symmetry.space_group_name_H-M   'P 1'
#
loop_
_entity.id
_entity.type
_entity.pdbx_description
1 polymer ?
#
loop_
_entity_poly.entity_id
_entity_poly.type
_entity_poly.pdbx_seq_one_letter_code
_entity_poly.pdbx_strand_id
1 'polypeptide(L)'
;MLPFCFDLQDSDLESNRNFFRRLFNYIKVVVFLICALLFWFLFGWLADYSFPFGQALELILACFKGTISTKVNSLQQQLQRTDIIPQPNNQQQVHKLNNLESQAWLYEGILERLGADPSANHENIARTLEALEYKRSEILQELEPRRPRSYRFLAEIQDSVRNFLASQAEKDYEQLQKIVTNLVLFTKSRPPSQIIISEVISKLATEIAQNTNKISPYRLRLAYRIDELMRLLSTKLILNFNDSKTDSDYPLLVNELRSRVNLLSREFNNLLRAKQESTNELNRRTQQISSLSKNISDLHREISNRDADIAALQENIQNFTRAFQDKQAQINSLQNSISDLRRDTQRTTEINEEKQNYINNLQTRLSQLSQQKSGLEKRIQELSNYAQSKVSDIEELYNKNFQLNTQRSELKQRYETLYQQYQQQQNEIANLKAQLSQVNRSQSSTYSSPSQTQQTTKSIATEREISVEEYQIISNQSDYIYVKAHFRNGNPVRAHYRRRPSK
;
A
#
# COMPACT_ATOMS: atom_id res chain seq x y z
N MET A 1 -38.70 -30.90 -22.09
CA MET A 1 -39.69 -30.18 -22.91
C MET A 1 -39.76 -28.76 -22.38
N LEU A 2 -39.00 -27.84 -22.98
CA LEU A 2 -39.10 -26.38 -22.84
C LEU A 2 -38.06 -25.75 -23.79
N PRO A 3 -38.48 -25.18 -24.94
CA PRO A 3 -37.66 -24.25 -25.70
C PRO A 3 -38.37 -22.90 -25.77
N PHE A 4 -37.82 -21.83 -25.20
CA PHE A 4 -38.11 -20.44 -25.61
C PHE A 4 -37.22 -19.50 -24.79
N CYS A 5 -36.17 -18.95 -25.42
CA CYS A 5 -35.52 -17.66 -25.10
C CYS A 5 -34.16 -17.58 -25.82
N PHE A 6 -34.13 -17.25 -27.12
CA PHE A 6 -32.89 -16.76 -27.76
C PHE A 6 -33.08 -15.75 -28.91
N ASP A 7 -34.30 -15.31 -29.23
CA ASP A 7 -34.56 -14.40 -30.35
C ASP A 7 -34.59 -12.90 -30.01
N LEU A 8 -34.24 -12.50 -28.78
CA LEU A 8 -34.34 -11.09 -28.36
C LEU A 8 -33.07 -10.24 -28.60
N GLN A 9 -31.96 -10.83 -29.04
CA GLN A 9 -30.67 -10.12 -29.06
C GLN A 9 -30.25 -9.59 -30.44
N ASP A 10 -30.78 -10.16 -31.53
CA ASP A 10 -30.51 -9.66 -32.90
C ASP A 10 -31.35 -8.42 -33.26
N SER A 11 -32.56 -8.28 -32.70
CA SER A 11 -33.40 -7.09 -32.92
C SER A 11 -32.77 -5.82 -32.35
N ASP A 12 -32.06 -5.91 -31.23
CA ASP A 12 -31.42 -4.77 -30.58
C ASP A 12 -30.19 -4.29 -31.35
N LEU A 13 -29.46 -5.20 -32.02
CA LEU A 13 -28.30 -4.86 -32.84
C LEU A 13 -28.68 -4.19 -34.17
N GLU A 14 -29.74 -4.65 -34.84
CA GLU A 14 -30.27 -3.97 -36.03
C GLU A 14 -30.89 -2.61 -35.68
N SER A 15 -31.61 -2.53 -34.55
CA SER A 15 -32.14 -1.27 -34.02
C SER A 15 -31.02 -0.25 -33.78
N ASN A 16 -29.92 -0.67 -33.13
CA ASN A 16 -28.77 0.20 -32.89
C ASN A 16 -28.08 0.62 -34.19
N ARG A 17 -27.89 -0.29 -35.15
CA ARG A 17 -27.25 0.03 -36.44
C ARG A 17 -28.06 1.03 -37.25
N ASN A 18 -29.39 0.90 -37.23
CA ASN A 18 -30.30 1.86 -37.87
C ASN A 18 -30.30 3.21 -37.13
N PHE A 19 -30.20 3.21 -35.80
CA PHE A 19 -30.03 4.43 -35.01
C PHE A 19 -28.75 5.19 -35.37
N PHE A 20 -27.59 4.51 -35.42
CA PHE A 20 -26.31 5.14 -35.77
C PHE A 20 -26.28 5.67 -37.21
N ARG A 21 -26.90 4.97 -38.18
CA ARG A 21 -27.02 5.48 -39.55
C ARG A 21 -27.86 6.74 -39.63
N ARG A 22 -29.02 6.78 -38.94
CA ARG A 22 -29.85 7.98 -38.83
C ARG A 22 -29.09 9.13 -38.19
N LEU A 23 -28.39 8.86 -37.08
CA LEU A 23 -27.56 9.84 -36.39
C LEU A 23 -26.48 10.42 -37.30
N PHE A 24 -25.79 9.57 -38.07
CA PHE A 24 -24.75 10.02 -39.01
C PHE A 24 -25.31 10.90 -40.13
N ASN A 25 -26.49 10.58 -40.66
CA ASN A 25 -27.17 11.41 -41.65
C ASN A 25 -27.59 12.77 -41.05
N TYR A 26 -28.07 12.79 -39.81
CA TYR A 26 -28.34 14.05 -39.10
C TYR A 26 -27.08 14.89 -38.88
N ILE A 27 -25.95 14.26 -38.52
CA ILE A 27 -24.67 14.96 -38.38
C ILE A 27 -24.27 15.62 -39.71
N LYS A 28 -24.43 14.93 -40.84
CA LYS A 28 -24.15 15.53 -42.17
C LYS A 28 -25.01 16.76 -42.47
N VAL A 29 -26.30 16.71 -42.13
CA VAL A 29 -27.22 17.84 -42.31
C VAL A 29 -26.82 19.01 -41.40
N VAL A 30 -26.46 18.74 -40.13
CA VAL A 30 -25.99 19.77 -39.19
C VAL A 30 -24.68 20.39 -39.67
N VAL A 31 -23.72 19.59 -40.12
CA VAL A 31 -22.44 20.08 -40.67
C VAL A 31 -22.70 20.95 -41.90
N PHE A 32 -23.58 20.54 -42.82
CA PHE A 32 -23.97 21.35 -43.97
C PHE A 32 -24.57 22.70 -43.54
N LEU A 33 -25.46 22.72 -42.55
CA LEU A 33 -26.09 23.94 -42.06
C LEU A 33 -25.08 24.88 -41.37
N ILE A 34 -24.13 24.33 -40.62
CA ILE A 34 -23.02 25.10 -40.03
C ILE A 34 -22.14 25.68 -41.14
N CYS A 35 -21.78 24.89 -42.15
CA CYS A 35 -20.99 25.37 -43.29
C CYS A 35 -21.73 26.46 -44.07
N ALA A 36 -23.04 26.32 -44.30
CA ALA A 36 -23.86 27.34 -44.95
C ALA A 36 -23.93 28.63 -44.12
N LEU A 37 -24.04 28.52 -42.79
CA LEU A 37 -24.01 29.65 -41.87
C LEU A 37 -22.65 30.36 -41.86
N LEU A 38 -21.55 29.60 -41.81
CA LEU A 38 -20.19 30.15 -41.86
C LEU A 38 -19.90 30.81 -43.21
N PHE A 39 -20.31 30.17 -44.31
CA PHE A 39 -20.21 30.76 -45.64
C PHE A 39 -20.98 32.07 -45.71
N TRP A 40 -22.21 32.10 -45.20
CA TRP A 40 -22.96 33.36 -45.15
C TRP A 40 -22.35 34.38 -44.19
N PHE A 41 -21.77 33.99 -43.06
CA PHE A 41 -21.07 34.95 -42.20
C PHE A 41 -19.87 35.59 -42.92
N LEU A 42 -19.12 34.81 -43.69
CA LEU A 42 -17.92 35.27 -44.41
C LEU A 42 -18.25 36.08 -45.67
N PHE A 43 -19.31 35.71 -46.40
CA PHE A 43 -19.64 36.28 -47.70
C PHE A 43 -20.99 37.02 -47.74
N GLY A 44 -21.76 36.99 -46.67
CA GLY A 44 -23.12 37.55 -46.62
C GLY A 44 -23.16 39.08 -46.65
N TRP A 45 -22.11 39.75 -46.20
CA TRP A 45 -21.96 41.21 -46.35
C TRP A 45 -21.79 41.65 -47.81
N LEU A 46 -21.39 40.75 -48.71
CA LEU A 46 -21.30 40.99 -50.16
C LEU A 46 -22.64 40.76 -50.88
N ALA A 47 -23.66 40.26 -50.18
CA ALA A 47 -24.91 39.87 -50.78
C ALA A 47 -26.09 40.66 -50.19
N ASP A 48 -26.91 41.26 -51.05
CA ASP A 48 -28.13 41.99 -50.66
C ASP A 48 -29.27 41.05 -50.18
N TYR A 49 -28.95 39.85 -49.69
CA TYR A 49 -29.93 38.90 -49.17
C TYR A 49 -29.69 38.61 -47.69
N SER A 50 -30.77 38.66 -46.90
CA SER A 50 -30.79 38.11 -45.56
C SER A 50 -30.79 36.58 -45.66
N PHE A 51 -29.75 35.91 -45.15
CA PHE A 51 -29.83 34.47 -44.97
C PHE A 51 -31.02 34.14 -44.08
N PRO A 52 -31.83 33.12 -44.41
CA PRO A 52 -33.00 32.76 -43.62
C PRO A 52 -32.56 32.05 -42.33
N PHE A 53 -31.83 32.75 -41.46
CA PHE A 53 -31.22 32.22 -40.24
C PHE A 53 -32.25 31.57 -39.33
N GLY A 54 -33.41 32.23 -39.16
CA GLY A 54 -34.51 31.69 -38.38
C GLY A 54 -34.98 30.33 -38.92
N GLN A 55 -35.06 30.18 -40.24
CA GLN A 55 -35.49 28.92 -40.86
C GLN A 55 -34.41 27.85 -40.83
N ALA A 56 -33.14 28.23 -41.04
CA ALA A 56 -32.01 27.31 -40.90
C ALA A 56 -31.95 26.76 -39.46
N LEU A 57 -32.13 27.60 -38.45
CA LEU A 57 -32.13 27.21 -37.05
C LEU A 57 -33.38 26.36 -36.71
N GLU A 58 -34.57 26.75 -37.20
CA GLU A 58 -35.77 25.92 -37.09
C GLU A 58 -35.58 24.53 -37.70
N LEU A 59 -34.85 24.42 -38.82
CA LEU A 59 -34.55 23.16 -39.49
C LEU A 59 -33.53 22.33 -38.72
N ILE A 60 -32.49 22.94 -38.14
CA ILE A 60 -31.57 22.27 -37.23
C ILE A 60 -32.36 21.68 -36.05
N LEU A 61 -33.25 22.47 -35.44
CA LEU A 61 -34.09 22.01 -34.33
C LEU A 61 -35.07 20.92 -34.78
N ALA A 62 -35.64 21.03 -35.98
CA ALA A 62 -36.53 20.01 -36.54
C ALA A 62 -35.78 18.69 -36.85
N CYS A 63 -34.49 18.74 -37.20
CA CYS A 63 -33.64 17.54 -37.31
C CYS A 63 -33.56 16.82 -35.97
N PHE A 64 -33.27 17.54 -34.87
CA PHE A 64 -33.18 16.94 -33.53
C PHE A 64 -34.53 16.45 -33.00
N LYS A 65 -35.63 17.10 -33.39
CA LYS A 65 -36.99 16.70 -32.98
C LYS A 65 -37.62 15.61 -33.87
N GLY A 66 -36.99 15.25 -34.99
CA GLY A 66 -37.55 14.30 -35.96
C GLY A 66 -38.77 14.83 -36.73
N THR A 67 -39.04 16.13 -36.70
CA THR A 67 -40.21 16.76 -37.36
C THR A 67 -39.85 17.39 -38.71
N ILE A 68 -38.78 16.92 -39.37
CA ILE A 68 -38.29 17.56 -40.59
C ILE A 68 -39.27 17.43 -41.76
N SER A 69 -39.94 16.27 -41.87
CA SER A 69 -40.92 16.01 -42.92
C SER A 69 -42.12 16.95 -42.85
N THR A 70 -42.62 17.26 -41.66
CA THR A 70 -43.74 18.20 -41.49
C THR A 70 -43.34 19.63 -41.85
N LYS A 71 -42.11 20.05 -41.52
CA LYS A 71 -41.62 21.36 -41.93
C LYS A 71 -41.37 21.48 -43.42
N VAL A 72 -40.77 20.46 -44.04
CA VAL A 72 -40.60 20.38 -45.50
C VAL A 72 -41.96 20.50 -46.20
N ASN A 73 -42.98 19.76 -45.74
CA ASN A 73 -44.32 19.83 -46.31
C ASN A 73 -44.97 21.21 -46.12
N SER A 74 -44.80 21.83 -44.94
CA SER A 74 -45.33 23.17 -44.68
C SER A 74 -44.73 24.22 -45.61
N LEU A 75 -43.45 24.08 -45.95
CA LEU A 75 -42.77 25.01 -46.84
C LEU A 75 -43.10 24.73 -48.31
N GLN A 76 -43.24 23.46 -48.70
CA GLN A 76 -43.76 23.10 -50.01
C GLN A 76 -45.14 23.75 -50.23
N GLN A 77 -46.01 23.75 -49.22
CA GLN A 77 -47.29 24.46 -49.27
C GLN A 77 -47.14 25.99 -49.32
N GLN A 78 -46.15 26.56 -48.63
CA GLN A 78 -45.87 28.00 -48.71
C GLN A 78 -45.41 28.40 -50.12
N LEU A 79 -44.49 27.64 -50.73
CA LEU A 79 -43.99 27.87 -52.07
C LEU A 79 -45.06 27.71 -53.14
N GLN A 80 -46.00 26.77 -52.95
CA GLN A 80 -47.15 26.59 -53.83
C GLN A 80 -48.19 27.72 -53.73
N ARG A 81 -48.28 28.41 -52.59
CA ARG A 81 -49.22 29.53 -52.38
C ARG A 81 -48.68 30.89 -52.81
N THR A 82 -47.37 31.01 -53.04
CA THR A 82 -46.77 32.22 -53.58
C THR A 82 -47.04 32.32 -55.07
N ASP A 83 -48.17 32.95 -55.42
CA ASP A 83 -48.40 33.39 -56.80
C ASP A 83 -47.38 34.47 -57.16
N ILE A 84 -46.52 34.15 -58.13
CA ILE A 84 -45.55 35.09 -58.69
C ILE A 84 -46.34 36.01 -59.62
N ILE A 85 -46.88 37.10 -59.07
CA ILE A 85 -47.53 38.14 -59.89
C ILE A 85 -46.41 38.97 -60.52
N PRO A 86 -46.20 38.96 -61.85
CA PRO A 86 -45.17 39.77 -62.48
C PRO A 86 -45.53 41.24 -62.35
N GLN A 87 -44.91 41.95 -61.39
CA GLN A 87 -44.98 43.40 -61.32
C GLN A 87 -43.64 43.99 -61.78
N PRO A 88 -43.65 44.93 -62.75
CA PRO A 88 -42.43 45.58 -63.17
C PRO A 88 -42.04 46.60 -62.09
N ASN A 89 -40.85 46.40 -61.51
CA ASN A 89 -40.10 47.42 -60.77
C ASN A 89 -40.43 47.67 -59.29
N ASN A 90 -40.79 46.63 -58.51
CA ASN A 90 -40.85 46.73 -57.05
C ASN A 90 -39.61 46.08 -56.39
N GLN A 91 -38.73 46.87 -55.76
CA GLN A 91 -37.58 46.35 -55.01
C GLN A 91 -37.98 45.38 -53.89
N GLN A 92 -39.17 45.55 -53.29
CA GLN A 92 -39.69 44.63 -52.29
C GLN A 92 -40.00 43.25 -52.88
N GLN A 93 -40.39 43.18 -54.15
CA GLN A 93 -40.63 41.92 -54.84
C GLN A 93 -39.31 41.18 -55.10
N VAL A 94 -38.26 41.90 -55.50
CA VAL A 94 -36.92 41.32 -55.69
C VAL A 94 -36.38 40.76 -54.36
N HIS A 95 -36.55 41.50 -53.26
CA HIS A 95 -36.18 41.01 -51.93
C HIS A 95 -36.99 39.77 -51.52
N LYS A 96 -38.29 39.74 -51.82
CA LYS A 96 -39.15 38.58 -51.53
C LYS A 96 -38.76 37.35 -52.37
N LEU A 97 -38.48 37.54 -53.66
CA LEU A 97 -38.02 36.47 -54.57
C LEU A 97 -36.64 35.94 -54.18
N ASN A 98 -35.69 36.81 -53.84
CA ASN A 98 -34.37 36.40 -53.35
C ASN A 98 -34.47 35.61 -52.04
N ASN A 99 -35.35 36.04 -51.12
CA ASN A 99 -35.60 35.28 -49.90
C ASN A 99 -36.14 33.88 -50.24
N LEU A 100 -37.17 33.77 -51.09
CA LEU A 100 -37.72 32.47 -51.51
C LEU A 100 -36.68 31.58 -52.21
N GLU A 101 -35.80 32.14 -53.03
CA GLU A 101 -34.72 31.39 -53.68
C GLU A 101 -33.71 30.84 -52.68
N SER A 102 -33.28 31.67 -51.72
CA SER A 102 -32.35 31.25 -50.66
C SER A 102 -32.95 30.16 -49.77
N GLN A 103 -34.26 30.23 -49.52
CA GLN A 103 -34.99 29.19 -48.81
C GLN A 103 -34.98 27.92 -49.65
N ALA A 104 -35.49 27.96 -50.88
CA ALA A 104 -35.54 26.81 -51.78
C ALA A 104 -34.17 26.11 -51.88
N TRP A 105 -33.08 26.87 -52.02
CA TRP A 105 -31.72 26.32 -52.06
C TRP A 105 -31.33 25.59 -50.76
N LEU A 106 -31.61 26.17 -49.59
CA LEU A 106 -31.33 25.56 -48.30
C LEU A 106 -32.08 24.24 -48.13
N TYR A 107 -33.34 24.20 -48.53
CA TYR A 107 -34.20 23.02 -48.45
C TYR A 107 -33.79 21.93 -49.43
N GLU A 108 -33.40 22.30 -50.66
CA GLU A 108 -32.83 21.40 -51.67
C GLU A 108 -31.62 20.66 -51.07
N GLY A 109 -30.67 21.41 -50.49
CA GLY A 109 -29.47 20.84 -49.90
C GLY A 109 -29.70 19.96 -48.67
N ILE A 110 -30.76 20.22 -47.88
CA ILE A 110 -31.15 19.35 -46.76
C ILE A 110 -31.79 18.07 -47.28
N LEU A 111 -32.72 18.17 -48.25
CA LEU A 111 -33.46 17.03 -48.79
C LEU A 111 -32.55 16.04 -49.53
N GLU A 112 -31.56 16.53 -50.27
CA GLU A 112 -30.54 15.68 -50.92
C GLU A 112 -29.77 14.83 -49.90
N ARG A 113 -29.41 15.43 -48.76
CA ARG A 113 -28.64 14.75 -47.70
C ARG A 113 -29.50 13.80 -46.88
N LEU A 114 -30.79 14.11 -46.69
CA LEU A 114 -31.75 13.22 -46.04
C LEU A 114 -32.18 12.06 -46.95
N GLY A 115 -32.30 12.30 -48.25
CA GLY A 115 -32.65 11.29 -49.27
C GLY A 115 -31.55 10.25 -49.51
N ALA A 116 -30.35 10.46 -48.97
CA ALA A 116 -29.28 9.46 -48.94
C ALA A 116 -29.51 8.35 -47.90
N ASP A 117 -30.53 8.47 -47.04
CA ASP A 117 -30.89 7.44 -46.08
C ASP A 117 -31.72 6.31 -46.73
N PRO A 118 -31.23 5.06 -46.77
CA PRO A 118 -31.94 3.93 -47.37
C PRO A 118 -33.28 3.59 -46.68
N SER A 119 -33.58 4.16 -45.50
CA SER A 119 -34.83 3.98 -44.77
C SER A 119 -35.90 5.05 -45.04
N ALA A 120 -35.55 6.13 -45.74
CA ALA A 120 -36.50 7.19 -46.04
C ALA A 120 -37.47 6.81 -47.17
N ASN A 121 -38.64 7.45 -47.24
CA ASN A 121 -39.53 7.31 -48.38
C ASN A 121 -38.95 8.11 -49.57
N HIS A 122 -38.03 7.47 -50.30
CA HIS A 122 -37.25 8.08 -51.39
C HIS A 122 -38.15 8.65 -52.50
N GLU A 123 -39.34 8.08 -52.71
CA GLU A 123 -40.30 8.55 -53.71
C GLU A 123 -40.86 9.93 -53.34
N ASN A 124 -41.27 10.12 -52.08
CA ASN A 124 -41.77 11.41 -51.62
C ASN A 124 -40.68 12.48 -51.59
N ILE A 125 -39.47 12.13 -51.14
CA ILE A 125 -38.33 13.07 -51.13
C ILE A 125 -37.96 13.48 -52.56
N ALA A 126 -37.93 12.54 -53.51
CA ALA A 126 -37.64 12.83 -54.90
C ALA A 126 -38.70 13.73 -55.55
N ARG A 127 -40.00 13.48 -55.29
CA ARG A 127 -41.09 14.35 -55.78
C ARG A 127 -41.02 15.75 -55.21
N THR A 128 -40.75 15.88 -53.91
CA THR A 128 -40.61 17.19 -53.26
C THR A 128 -39.39 17.94 -53.78
N LEU A 129 -38.26 17.26 -53.98
CA LEU A 129 -37.05 17.86 -54.55
C LEU A 129 -37.30 18.38 -55.97
N GLU A 130 -37.99 17.61 -56.81
CA GLU A 130 -38.33 18.02 -58.18
C GLU A 130 -39.28 19.23 -58.21
N ALA A 131 -40.31 19.24 -57.35
CA ALA A 131 -41.22 20.38 -57.23
C ALA A 131 -40.48 21.65 -56.77
N LEU A 132 -39.49 21.50 -55.87
CA LEU A 132 -38.68 22.59 -55.36
C LEU A 132 -37.71 23.15 -56.41
N GLU A 133 -37.02 22.27 -57.15
CA GLU A 133 -36.15 22.66 -58.28
C GLU A 133 -36.94 23.37 -59.39
N TYR A 134 -38.14 22.89 -59.71
CA TYR A 134 -39.01 23.53 -60.70
C TYR A 134 -39.39 24.94 -60.26
N LYS A 135 -39.82 25.11 -59.00
CA LYS A 135 -40.16 26.44 -58.47
C LYS A 135 -38.95 27.35 -58.34
N ARG A 136 -37.79 26.81 -57.97
CA ARG A 136 -36.54 27.56 -57.93
C ARG A 136 -36.15 28.05 -59.32
N SER A 137 -36.28 27.21 -60.36
CA SER A 137 -35.96 27.64 -61.73
C SER A 137 -36.94 28.71 -62.24
N GLU A 138 -38.23 28.62 -61.91
CA GLU A 138 -39.22 29.68 -62.19
C GLU A 138 -38.87 31.00 -61.49
N ILE A 139 -38.49 30.95 -60.20
CA ILE A 139 -38.04 32.11 -59.43
C ILE A 139 -36.75 32.70 -60.02
N LEU A 140 -35.78 31.85 -60.41
CA LEU A 140 -34.52 32.26 -61.01
C LEU A 140 -34.73 32.93 -62.37
N GLN A 141 -35.61 32.39 -63.21
CA GLN A 141 -35.92 32.96 -64.53
C GLN A 141 -36.50 34.38 -64.42
N GLU A 142 -37.32 34.65 -63.40
CA GLU A 142 -37.87 35.98 -63.14
C GLU A 142 -36.85 36.94 -62.48
N LEU A 143 -35.91 36.39 -61.69
CA LEU A 143 -34.84 37.13 -61.01
C LEU A 143 -33.66 37.48 -61.94
N GLU A 144 -33.32 36.62 -62.89
CA GLU A 144 -32.14 36.73 -63.76
C GLU A 144 -32.03 38.05 -64.53
N PRO A 145 -33.12 38.62 -65.11
CA PRO A 145 -33.05 39.94 -65.76
C PRO A 145 -32.92 41.11 -64.77
N ARG A 146 -33.16 40.90 -63.47
CA ARG A 146 -33.24 41.95 -62.44
C ARG A 146 -32.07 41.92 -61.45
N ARG A 147 -31.15 40.95 -61.54
CA ARG A 147 -30.06 40.74 -60.58
C ARG A 147 -28.83 41.63 -60.82
N PRO A 148 -28.24 42.25 -59.78
CA PRO A 148 -26.98 42.99 -59.89
C PRO A 148 -25.80 42.07 -60.21
N ARG A 149 -24.76 42.60 -60.88
CA ARG A 149 -23.59 41.83 -61.37
C ARG A 149 -22.84 41.08 -60.26
N SER A 150 -22.79 41.62 -59.04
CA SER A 150 -22.20 40.96 -57.87
C SER A 150 -22.84 39.60 -57.56
N TYR A 151 -24.11 39.42 -57.93
CA TYR A 151 -24.86 38.20 -57.69
C TYR A 151 -24.43 37.05 -58.60
N ARG A 152 -24.05 37.33 -59.86
CA ARG A 152 -23.58 36.29 -60.79
C ARG A 152 -22.32 35.60 -60.26
N PHE A 153 -21.42 36.39 -59.68
CA PHE A 153 -20.20 35.88 -59.08
C PHE A 153 -20.46 35.01 -57.85
N LEU A 154 -21.41 35.39 -56.98
CA LEU A 154 -21.79 34.57 -55.82
C LEU A 154 -22.51 33.28 -56.22
N ALA A 155 -23.37 33.32 -57.25
CA ALA A 155 -24.00 32.13 -57.81
C ALA A 155 -22.95 31.16 -58.39
N GLU A 156 -21.95 31.67 -59.11
CA GLU A 156 -20.83 30.88 -59.62
C GLU A 156 -20.00 30.25 -58.49
N ILE A 157 -19.73 30.98 -57.40
CA ILE A 157 -19.03 30.44 -56.22
C ILE A 157 -19.88 29.37 -55.51
N GLN A 158 -21.18 29.62 -55.35
CA GLN A 158 -22.11 28.69 -54.70
C GLN A 158 -22.24 27.38 -55.50
N ASP A 159 -22.31 27.47 -56.83
CA ASP A 159 -22.27 26.31 -57.73
C ASP A 159 -20.90 25.62 -57.68
N SER A 160 -19.81 26.37 -57.50
CA SER A 160 -18.47 25.82 -57.34
C SER A 160 -18.28 25.08 -55.99
N VAL A 161 -18.90 25.56 -54.91
CA VAL A 161 -18.92 24.88 -53.60
C VAL A 161 -19.83 23.64 -53.63
N ARG A 162 -20.98 23.73 -54.33
CA ARG A 162 -21.83 22.55 -54.59
C ARG A 162 -21.06 21.50 -55.37
N ASN A 163 -20.36 21.90 -56.43
CA ASN A 163 -19.46 21.03 -57.18
C ASN A 163 -18.29 20.50 -56.32
N PHE A 164 -17.77 21.23 -55.36
CA PHE A 164 -16.70 20.73 -54.50
C PHE A 164 -17.19 19.65 -53.52
N LEU A 165 -18.41 19.81 -52.99
CA LEU A 165 -19.03 18.91 -52.02
C LEU A 165 -19.79 17.74 -52.65
N ALA A 166 -20.19 17.86 -53.91
CA ALA A 166 -20.83 16.81 -54.68
C ALA A 166 -19.85 15.66 -54.93
N SER A 167 -20.29 14.43 -54.65
CA SER A 167 -19.49 13.25 -54.98
C SER A 167 -19.28 13.17 -56.51
N GLN A 168 -18.19 12.57 -56.99
CA GLN A 168 -17.92 12.49 -58.44
C GLN A 168 -19.12 11.91 -59.22
N ALA A 169 -19.83 10.94 -58.65
CA ALA A 169 -21.04 10.39 -59.25
C ALA A 169 -22.14 11.45 -59.42
N GLU A 170 -22.30 12.35 -58.47
CA GLU A 170 -23.31 13.42 -58.45
C GLU A 170 -23.03 14.49 -59.52
N LYS A 171 -21.75 14.77 -59.80
CA LYS A 171 -21.32 15.62 -60.93
C LYS A 171 -21.69 15.03 -62.28
N ASP A 172 -21.44 13.73 -62.44
CA ASP A 172 -21.76 13.00 -63.67
C ASP A 172 -23.29 12.94 -63.88
N TYR A 173 -24.07 12.86 -62.78
CA TYR A 173 -25.54 12.92 -62.84
C TYR A 173 -26.10 14.31 -63.18
N GLU A 174 -25.52 15.41 -62.68
CA GLU A 174 -25.97 16.77 -63.05
C GLU A 174 -25.78 17.06 -64.55
N GLN A 175 -24.68 16.55 -65.15
CA GLN A 175 -24.46 16.68 -66.59
C GLN A 175 -25.54 15.92 -67.38
N LEU A 176 -25.84 14.68 -66.99
CA LEU A 176 -26.94 13.90 -67.58
C LEU A 176 -28.30 14.59 -67.43
N GLN A 177 -28.59 15.16 -66.26
CA GLN A 177 -29.84 15.91 -66.03
C GLN A 177 -29.94 17.16 -66.90
N LYS A 178 -28.85 17.93 -67.06
CA LYS A 178 -28.80 19.11 -67.94
C LYS A 178 -29.05 18.73 -69.41
N ILE A 179 -28.43 17.65 -69.88
CA ILE A 179 -28.63 17.14 -71.25
C ILE A 179 -30.09 16.74 -71.47
N VAL A 180 -30.67 15.96 -70.55
CA VAL A 180 -32.07 15.51 -70.63
C VAL A 180 -33.05 16.68 -70.53
N THR A 181 -32.82 17.64 -69.64
CA THR A 181 -33.70 18.80 -69.45
C THR A 181 -33.69 19.72 -70.67
N ASN A 182 -32.51 19.98 -71.24
CA ASN A 182 -32.37 20.74 -72.48
C ASN A 182 -33.09 20.02 -73.65
N LEU A 183 -33.06 18.69 -73.68
CA LEU A 183 -33.75 17.90 -74.69
C LEU A 183 -35.28 17.97 -74.55
N VAL A 184 -35.80 17.86 -73.33
CA VAL A 184 -37.25 18.02 -73.06
C VAL A 184 -37.72 19.43 -73.44
N LEU A 185 -36.97 20.46 -73.08
CA LEU A 185 -37.29 21.85 -73.45
C LEU A 185 -37.22 22.08 -74.96
N PHE A 186 -36.21 21.52 -75.63
CA PHE A 186 -36.04 21.62 -77.08
C PHE A 186 -37.16 20.89 -77.84
N THR A 187 -37.51 19.68 -77.42
CA THR A 187 -38.60 18.89 -78.02
C THR A 187 -39.98 19.49 -77.77
N LYS A 188 -40.17 20.25 -76.69
CA LYS A 188 -41.42 20.99 -76.39
C LYS A 188 -41.54 22.29 -77.19
N SER A 189 -40.43 22.95 -77.51
CA SER A 189 -40.40 24.27 -78.16
C SER A 189 -40.26 24.25 -79.69
N ARG A 190 -39.80 23.16 -80.31
CA ARG A 190 -39.61 23.06 -81.78
C ARG A 190 -40.03 21.69 -82.36
N PRO A 191 -40.47 21.60 -83.64
CA PRO A 191 -40.65 20.32 -84.33
C PRO A 191 -39.26 19.72 -84.64
N PRO A 192 -38.98 18.48 -84.22
CA PRO A 192 -37.62 17.96 -84.30
C PRO A 192 -37.30 17.45 -85.71
N SER A 193 -36.17 17.85 -86.27
CA SER A 193 -35.57 17.16 -87.42
C SER A 193 -34.98 15.82 -86.94
N GLN A 194 -35.20 14.75 -87.70
CA GLN A 194 -34.80 13.37 -87.34
C GLN A 194 -33.29 13.24 -87.02
N ILE A 195 -32.46 14.10 -87.63
CA ILE A 195 -31.00 14.13 -87.47
C ILE A 195 -30.59 14.58 -86.06
N ILE A 196 -31.30 15.53 -85.46
CA ILE A 196 -30.94 16.04 -84.13
C ILE A 196 -31.39 15.05 -83.03
N ILE A 197 -32.47 14.31 -83.25
CA ILE A 197 -32.92 13.29 -82.29
C ILE A 197 -31.94 12.11 -82.23
N SER A 198 -31.46 11.60 -83.37
CA SER A 198 -30.58 10.42 -83.39
C SER A 198 -29.20 10.71 -82.79
N GLU A 199 -28.66 11.91 -83.03
CA GLU A 199 -27.39 12.36 -82.44
C GLU A 199 -27.49 12.55 -80.92
N VAL A 200 -28.61 13.07 -80.42
CA VAL A 200 -28.79 13.24 -78.98
C VAL A 200 -29.10 11.91 -78.28
N ILE A 201 -29.87 11.01 -78.91
CA ILE A 201 -30.12 9.67 -78.38
C ILE A 201 -28.82 8.85 -78.33
N SER A 202 -27.97 8.94 -79.36
CA SER A 202 -26.68 8.24 -79.36
C SER A 202 -25.77 8.77 -78.25
N LYS A 203 -25.69 10.10 -78.08
CA LYS A 203 -24.89 10.73 -77.02
C LYS A 203 -25.40 10.39 -75.61
N LEU A 204 -26.72 10.33 -75.44
CA LEU A 204 -27.37 9.88 -74.19
C LEU A 204 -27.10 8.40 -73.93
N ALA A 205 -27.16 7.54 -74.95
CA ALA A 205 -26.88 6.11 -74.82
C ALA A 205 -25.40 5.85 -74.49
N THR A 206 -24.47 6.60 -75.10
CA THR A 206 -23.03 6.51 -74.79
C THR A 206 -22.74 6.94 -73.36
N GLU A 207 -23.35 8.02 -72.89
CA GLU A 207 -23.16 8.48 -71.50
C GLU A 207 -23.79 7.55 -70.45
N ILE A 208 -24.97 7.00 -70.74
CA ILE A 208 -25.60 5.99 -69.87
C ILE A 208 -24.70 4.74 -69.78
N ALA A 209 -24.11 4.30 -70.90
CA ALA A 209 -23.23 3.13 -70.96
C ALA A 209 -21.91 3.32 -70.18
N GLN A 210 -21.35 4.52 -70.20
CA GLN A 210 -20.10 4.84 -69.48
C GLN A 210 -20.31 4.90 -67.95
N ASN A 211 -21.51 5.26 -67.50
CA ASN A 211 -21.82 5.47 -66.07
C ASN A 211 -22.63 4.32 -65.42
N THR A 212 -22.64 3.14 -66.03
CA THR A 212 -23.53 2.01 -65.68
C THR A 212 -23.22 1.25 -64.37
N ASN A 213 -22.16 1.56 -63.63
CA ASN A 213 -21.67 0.66 -62.57
C ASN A 213 -22.03 1.02 -61.10
N LYS A 214 -22.92 1.97 -60.81
CA LYS A 214 -23.43 2.20 -59.43
C LYS A 214 -24.92 2.53 -59.40
N ILE A 215 -25.70 1.79 -58.60
CA ILE A 215 -27.15 1.97 -58.43
C ILE A 215 -27.40 2.97 -57.30
N SER A 216 -28.05 4.09 -57.60
CA SER A 216 -28.47 5.13 -56.65
C SER A 216 -29.93 5.54 -56.89
N PRO A 217 -30.61 6.22 -55.95
CA PRO A 217 -31.98 6.74 -56.12
C PRO A 217 -32.15 7.63 -57.37
N TYR A 218 -31.06 8.25 -57.81
CA TYR A 218 -30.97 9.05 -59.03
C TYR A 218 -31.24 8.25 -60.33
N ARG A 219 -31.04 6.92 -60.32
CA ARG A 219 -31.42 6.05 -61.45
C ARG A 219 -32.93 5.91 -61.61
N LEU A 220 -33.69 5.91 -60.51
CA LEU A 220 -35.14 5.86 -60.56
C LEU A 220 -35.69 7.18 -61.13
N ARG A 221 -35.09 8.31 -60.71
CA ARG A 221 -35.37 9.67 -61.22
C ARG A 221 -35.07 9.80 -62.73
N LEU A 222 -33.93 9.29 -63.19
CA LEU A 222 -33.57 9.27 -64.60
C LEU A 222 -34.49 8.35 -65.42
N ALA A 223 -34.86 7.20 -64.89
CA ALA A 223 -35.78 6.27 -65.56
C ALA A 223 -37.16 6.90 -65.80
N TYR A 224 -37.74 7.62 -64.82
CA TYR A 224 -39.02 8.32 -65.00
C TYR A 224 -38.95 9.42 -66.08
N ARG A 225 -37.84 10.17 -66.16
CA ARG A 225 -37.67 11.19 -67.20
C ARG A 225 -37.41 10.62 -68.59
N ILE A 226 -36.69 9.49 -68.66
CA ILE A 226 -36.52 8.75 -69.92
C ILE A 226 -37.85 8.18 -70.38
N ASP A 227 -38.69 7.66 -69.48
CA ASP A 227 -40.05 7.21 -69.79
C ASP A 227 -40.93 8.37 -70.32
N GLU A 228 -40.87 9.54 -69.69
CA GLU A 228 -41.59 10.73 -70.14
C GLU A 228 -41.12 11.20 -71.54
N LEU A 229 -39.81 11.22 -71.79
CA LEU A 229 -39.25 11.50 -73.11
C LEU A 229 -39.69 10.46 -74.15
N MET A 230 -39.65 9.17 -73.82
CA MET A 230 -40.08 8.09 -74.71
C MET A 230 -41.57 8.20 -75.05
N ARG A 231 -42.38 8.61 -74.08
CA ARG A 231 -43.83 8.83 -74.26
C ARG A 231 -44.11 10.08 -75.10
N LEU A 232 -43.37 11.17 -74.92
CA LEU A 232 -43.45 12.38 -75.75
C LEU A 232 -42.95 12.14 -77.19
N LEU A 233 -41.88 11.37 -77.36
CA LEU A 233 -41.37 10.97 -78.66
C LEU A 233 -42.33 10.01 -79.36
N SER A 234 -42.87 9.01 -78.66
CA SER A 234 -43.84 8.06 -79.23
C SER A 234 -45.13 8.76 -79.67
N THR A 235 -45.65 9.69 -78.88
CA THR A 235 -46.85 10.48 -79.24
C THR A 235 -46.59 11.39 -80.45
N LYS A 236 -45.40 12.00 -80.58
CA LYS A 236 -45.03 12.80 -81.76
C LYS A 236 -44.70 11.96 -83.01
N LEU A 237 -44.09 10.78 -82.85
CA LEU A 237 -43.76 9.88 -83.96
C LEU A 237 -45.01 9.23 -84.56
N ILE A 238 -45.96 8.81 -83.72
CA ILE A 238 -47.23 8.23 -84.18
C ILE A 238 -48.07 9.27 -84.94
N LEU A 239 -48.01 10.55 -84.55
CA LEU A 239 -48.71 11.63 -85.26
C LEU A 239 -48.09 11.99 -86.61
N ASN A 240 -46.85 11.57 -86.89
CA ASN A 240 -46.11 11.98 -88.10
C ASN A 240 -45.98 10.84 -89.13
N PHE A 241 -46.67 9.71 -88.93
CA PHE A 241 -46.53 8.49 -89.72
C PHE A 241 -47.74 8.23 -90.63
N ASN A 242 -48.05 9.18 -91.51
CA ASN A 242 -49.05 8.97 -92.55
C ASN A 242 -48.50 9.04 -93.98
N ASP A 243 -47.18 8.97 -94.19
CA ASP A 243 -46.66 8.95 -95.56
C ASP A 243 -45.45 8.04 -95.82
N SER A 244 -45.73 6.99 -96.60
CA SER A 244 -44.91 6.36 -97.64
C SER A 244 -43.82 5.31 -97.33
N LYS A 245 -44.05 4.14 -97.97
CA LYS A 245 -43.15 3.14 -98.58
C LYS A 245 -41.98 2.55 -97.77
N THR A 246 -42.16 1.30 -97.35
CA THR A 246 -41.15 0.38 -96.81
C THR A 246 -40.26 -0.22 -97.90
N ASP A 247 -38.97 0.09 -97.84
CA ASP A 247 -37.89 -0.46 -98.67
C ASP A 247 -37.27 -1.72 -98.03
N SER A 248 -36.66 -2.60 -98.84
CA SER A 248 -36.31 -4.00 -98.56
C SER A 248 -35.23 -4.27 -97.48
N ASP A 249 -34.70 -3.26 -96.77
CA ASP A 249 -33.58 -3.40 -95.81
C ASP A 249 -34.00 -3.64 -94.35
N TYR A 250 -35.28 -3.41 -94.01
CA TYR A 250 -35.80 -3.62 -92.67
C TYR A 250 -35.64 -5.05 -92.10
N PRO A 251 -35.87 -6.14 -92.85
CA PRO A 251 -35.78 -7.49 -92.29
C PRO A 251 -34.35 -7.86 -91.86
N LEU A 252 -33.35 -7.38 -92.59
CA LEU A 252 -31.94 -7.61 -92.27
C LEU A 252 -31.51 -6.85 -91.02
N LEU A 253 -31.89 -5.56 -90.93
CA LEU A 253 -31.66 -4.76 -89.74
C LEU A 253 -32.34 -5.36 -88.49
N VAL A 254 -33.57 -5.87 -88.65
CA VAL A 254 -34.30 -6.55 -87.57
C VAL A 254 -33.58 -7.83 -87.12
N ASN A 255 -33.04 -8.63 -88.04
CA ASN A 255 -32.28 -9.83 -87.69
C ASN A 255 -30.93 -9.51 -87.03
N GLU A 256 -30.23 -8.46 -87.48
CA GLU A 256 -29.01 -7.98 -86.83
C GLU A 256 -29.29 -7.45 -85.42
N LEU A 257 -30.33 -6.64 -85.26
CA LEU A 257 -30.80 -6.16 -83.97
C LEU A 257 -31.16 -7.33 -83.05
N ARG A 258 -31.86 -8.35 -83.55
CA ARG A 258 -32.19 -9.57 -82.78
C ARG A 258 -30.93 -10.31 -82.32
N SER A 259 -29.91 -10.42 -83.17
CA SER A 259 -28.62 -11.04 -82.81
C SER A 259 -27.89 -10.24 -81.72
N ARG A 260 -27.81 -8.91 -81.88
CA ARG A 260 -27.22 -8.00 -80.89
C ARG A 260 -27.97 -8.07 -79.56
N VAL A 261 -29.30 -8.09 -79.58
CA VAL A 261 -30.14 -8.26 -78.37
C VAL A 261 -29.87 -9.61 -77.70
N ASN A 262 -29.73 -10.70 -78.47
CA ASN A 262 -29.42 -12.02 -77.92
C ASN A 262 -28.00 -12.12 -77.32
N LEU A 263 -27.03 -11.38 -77.88
CA LEU A 263 -25.69 -11.28 -77.31
C LEU A 263 -25.72 -10.46 -76.01
N LEU A 264 -26.35 -9.28 -76.04
CA LEU A 264 -26.50 -8.40 -74.88
C LEU A 264 -27.23 -9.09 -73.74
N SER A 265 -28.27 -9.88 -74.04
CA SER A 265 -29.00 -10.68 -73.06
C SER A 265 -28.12 -11.75 -72.42
N ARG A 266 -27.23 -12.40 -73.18
CA ARG A 266 -26.25 -13.36 -72.63
C ARG A 266 -25.24 -12.67 -71.73
N GLU A 267 -24.68 -11.54 -72.15
CA GLU A 267 -23.74 -10.75 -71.34
C GLU A 267 -24.41 -10.26 -70.06
N PHE A 268 -25.64 -9.76 -70.14
CA PHE A 268 -26.43 -9.33 -68.99
C PHE A 268 -26.66 -10.47 -67.99
N ASN A 269 -27.01 -11.66 -68.47
CA ASN A 269 -27.20 -12.84 -67.61
C ASN A 269 -25.88 -13.29 -66.95
N ASN A 270 -24.76 -13.22 -67.66
CA ASN A 270 -23.44 -13.52 -67.08
C ASN A 270 -23.05 -12.50 -66.01
N LEU A 271 -23.28 -11.21 -66.25
CA LEU A 271 -23.07 -10.14 -65.26
C LEU A 271 -23.97 -10.32 -64.03
N LEU A 272 -25.23 -10.72 -64.22
CA LEU A 272 -26.15 -11.00 -63.12
C LEU A 272 -25.64 -12.15 -62.25
N ARG A 273 -25.13 -13.23 -62.86
CA ARG A 273 -24.50 -14.35 -62.13
C ARG A 273 -23.25 -13.92 -61.36
N ALA A 274 -22.34 -13.19 -62.01
CA ALA A 274 -21.13 -12.69 -61.36
C ALA A 274 -21.45 -11.76 -60.17
N LYS A 275 -22.48 -10.91 -60.30
CA LYS A 275 -22.98 -10.07 -59.21
C LYS A 275 -23.52 -10.90 -58.04
N GLN A 276 -24.29 -11.95 -58.34
CA GLN A 276 -24.83 -12.84 -57.30
C GLN A 276 -23.70 -13.55 -56.55
N GLU A 277 -22.70 -14.05 -57.26
CA GLU A 277 -21.53 -14.70 -56.65
C GLU A 277 -20.73 -13.74 -55.78
N SER A 278 -20.46 -12.53 -56.27
CA SER A 278 -19.80 -11.47 -55.49
C SER A 278 -20.60 -11.08 -54.24
N THR A 279 -21.94 -11.05 -54.33
CA THR A 279 -22.83 -10.78 -53.18
C THR A 279 -22.74 -11.91 -52.15
N ASN A 280 -22.73 -13.16 -52.59
CA ASN A 280 -22.59 -14.31 -51.70
C ASN A 280 -21.23 -14.32 -50.99
N GLU A 281 -20.14 -14.01 -51.72
CA GLU A 281 -18.80 -13.90 -51.14
C GLU A 281 -18.70 -12.74 -50.14
N LEU A 282 -19.29 -11.59 -50.46
CA LEU A 282 -19.37 -10.45 -49.53
C LEU A 282 -20.10 -10.82 -48.24
N ASN A 283 -21.21 -11.56 -48.34
CA ASN A 283 -21.96 -12.03 -47.18
C ASN A 283 -21.13 -12.99 -46.30
N ARG A 284 -20.39 -13.93 -46.91
CA ARG A 284 -19.47 -14.83 -46.18
C ARG A 284 -18.38 -14.06 -45.45
N ARG A 285 -17.74 -13.11 -46.13
CA ARG A 285 -16.71 -12.26 -45.51
C ARG A 285 -17.28 -11.40 -44.38
N THR A 286 -18.49 -10.88 -44.55
CA THR A 286 -19.18 -10.11 -43.51
C THR A 286 -19.44 -10.97 -42.27
N GLN A 287 -19.87 -12.22 -42.44
CA GLN A 287 -20.04 -13.17 -41.34
C GLN A 287 -18.72 -13.50 -40.64
N GLN A 288 -17.63 -13.72 -41.40
CA GLN A 288 -16.30 -13.95 -40.85
C GLN A 288 -15.79 -12.75 -40.06
N ILE A 289 -15.99 -11.52 -40.55
CA ILE A 289 -15.63 -10.30 -39.83
C ILE A 289 -16.43 -10.20 -38.53
N SER A 290 -17.73 -10.51 -38.56
CA SER A 290 -18.57 -10.51 -37.37
C SER A 290 -18.11 -11.52 -36.33
N SER A 291 -17.74 -12.74 -36.73
CA SER A 291 -17.26 -13.76 -35.79
C SER A 291 -15.89 -13.38 -35.20
N LEU A 292 -14.97 -12.88 -36.02
CA LEU A 292 -13.67 -12.37 -35.55
C LEU A 292 -13.85 -11.20 -34.59
N SER A 293 -14.76 -10.26 -34.87
CA SER A 293 -15.05 -9.14 -33.99
C SER A 293 -15.58 -9.59 -32.63
N LYS A 294 -16.42 -10.63 -32.60
CA LYS A 294 -16.90 -11.24 -31.35
C LYS A 294 -15.75 -11.87 -30.57
N ASN A 295 -14.92 -12.68 -31.23
CA ASN A 295 -13.76 -13.33 -30.59
C ASN A 295 -12.78 -12.29 -30.01
N ILE A 296 -12.53 -11.19 -30.72
CA ILE A 296 -11.69 -10.09 -30.23
C ILE A 296 -12.30 -9.47 -28.97
N SER A 297 -13.62 -9.27 -28.94
CA SER A 297 -14.32 -8.70 -27.77
C SER A 297 -14.24 -9.64 -26.56
N ASP A 298 -14.41 -10.95 -26.78
CA ASP A 298 -14.32 -11.97 -25.73
C ASP A 298 -12.88 -12.04 -25.17
N LEU A 299 -11.87 -12.02 -26.04
CA LEU A 299 -10.45 -11.98 -25.63
C LEU A 299 -10.13 -10.70 -24.86
N HIS A 300 -10.66 -9.55 -25.25
CA HIS A 300 -10.44 -8.29 -24.55
C HIS A 300 -11.03 -8.35 -23.13
N ARG A 301 -12.20 -8.97 -22.97
CA ARG A 301 -12.80 -9.22 -21.65
C ARG A 301 -11.96 -10.18 -20.81
N GLU A 302 -11.43 -11.24 -21.40
CA GLU A 302 -10.56 -12.18 -20.68
C GLU A 302 -9.26 -11.50 -20.21
N ILE A 303 -8.64 -10.67 -21.05
CA ILE A 303 -7.47 -9.88 -20.67
C ILE A 303 -7.80 -8.94 -19.50
N SER A 304 -8.92 -8.20 -19.59
CA SER A 304 -9.34 -7.31 -18.50
C SER A 304 -9.58 -8.05 -17.18
N ASN A 305 -10.14 -9.26 -17.22
CA ASN A 305 -10.32 -10.09 -16.02
C ASN A 305 -8.96 -10.53 -15.45
N ARG A 306 -8.04 -10.97 -16.32
CA ARG A 306 -6.68 -11.38 -15.90
C ARG A 306 -5.90 -10.22 -15.30
N ASP A 307 -6.04 -9.00 -15.84
CA ASP A 307 -5.41 -7.80 -15.27
C ASP A 307 -5.94 -7.50 -13.87
N ALA A 308 -7.25 -7.66 -13.64
CA ALA A 308 -7.85 -7.53 -12.32
C ALA A 308 -7.34 -8.60 -11.34
N ASP A 309 -7.22 -9.85 -11.78
CA ASP A 309 -6.64 -10.94 -10.98
C ASP A 309 -5.17 -10.67 -10.62
N ILE A 310 -4.38 -10.15 -11.57
CA ILE A 310 -2.98 -9.76 -11.34
C ILE A 310 -2.91 -8.64 -10.29
N ALA A 311 -3.75 -7.62 -10.38
CA ALA A 311 -3.80 -6.54 -9.40
C ALA A 311 -4.14 -7.06 -7.98
N ALA A 312 -5.13 -7.95 -7.87
CA ALA A 312 -5.50 -8.57 -6.60
C ALA A 312 -4.36 -9.44 -6.02
N LEU A 313 -3.66 -10.20 -6.87
CA LEU A 313 -2.49 -10.98 -6.44
C LEU A 313 -1.34 -10.09 -5.96
N GLN A 314 -1.09 -8.96 -6.64
CA GLN A 314 -0.08 -7.99 -6.21
C GLN A 314 -0.41 -7.38 -4.84
N GLU A 315 -1.67 -7.04 -4.60
CA GLU A 315 -2.12 -6.56 -3.28
C GLU A 315 -1.91 -7.62 -2.19
N ASN A 316 -2.27 -8.87 -2.46
CA ASN A 316 -2.03 -9.98 -1.54
C ASN A 316 -0.54 -10.18 -1.23
N ILE A 317 0.34 -10.09 -2.23
CA ILE A 317 1.80 -10.17 -2.04
C ILE A 317 2.29 -9.03 -1.13
N GLN A 318 1.80 -7.80 -1.31
CA GLN A 318 2.15 -6.68 -0.44
C GLN A 318 1.69 -6.91 1.00
N ASN A 319 0.47 -7.41 1.19
CA ASN A 319 -0.06 -7.73 2.51
C ASN A 319 0.74 -8.83 3.21
N PHE A 320 1.10 -9.90 2.50
CA PHE A 320 1.98 -10.94 3.04
C PHE A 320 3.38 -10.43 3.36
N THR A 321 3.93 -9.53 2.53
CA THR A 321 5.24 -8.92 2.78
C THR A 321 5.23 -8.12 4.09
N ARG A 322 4.19 -7.30 4.33
CA ARG A 322 4.03 -6.56 5.59
C ARG A 322 3.89 -7.49 6.78
N ALA A 323 3.03 -8.50 6.68
CA ALA A 323 2.84 -9.49 7.75
C ALA A 323 4.14 -10.24 8.08
N PHE A 324 4.95 -10.57 7.07
CA PHE A 324 6.25 -11.18 7.27
C PHE A 324 7.23 -10.25 8.01
N GLN A 325 7.29 -8.97 7.61
CA GLN A 325 8.12 -7.97 8.29
C GLN A 325 7.72 -7.78 9.76
N ASP A 326 6.42 -7.71 10.05
CA ASP A 326 5.90 -7.60 11.42
C ASP A 326 6.27 -8.83 12.26
N LYS A 327 6.14 -10.02 11.69
CA LYS A 327 6.54 -11.26 12.36
C LYS A 327 8.04 -11.34 12.59
N GLN A 328 8.85 -10.89 11.64
CA GLN A 328 10.31 -10.82 11.81
C GLN A 328 10.69 -9.84 12.93
N ALA A 329 10.02 -8.69 13.04
CA ALA A 329 10.22 -7.74 14.13
C ALA A 329 9.85 -8.35 15.50
N GLN A 330 8.73 -9.10 15.57
CA GLN A 330 8.32 -9.83 16.78
C GLN A 330 9.38 -10.89 17.18
N ILE A 331 9.91 -11.65 16.21
CA ILE A 331 10.97 -12.63 16.46
C ILE A 331 12.22 -11.95 17.04
N ASN A 332 12.66 -10.85 16.43
CA ASN A 332 13.84 -10.11 16.89
C ASN A 332 13.63 -9.58 18.33
N SER A 333 12.44 -9.06 18.64
CA SER A 333 12.10 -8.61 19.99
C SER A 333 12.15 -9.75 21.00
N LEU A 334 11.60 -10.92 20.68
CA LEU A 334 11.62 -12.09 21.54
C LEU A 334 13.05 -12.63 21.76
N GLN A 335 13.89 -12.62 20.72
CA GLN A 335 15.30 -13.02 20.84
C GLN A 335 16.07 -12.10 21.79
N ASN A 336 15.81 -10.79 21.74
CA ASN A 336 16.38 -9.83 22.69
C ASN A 336 15.90 -10.12 24.12
N SER A 337 14.60 -10.32 24.32
CA SER A 337 14.05 -10.67 25.64
C SER A 337 14.63 -11.98 26.21
N ILE A 338 14.81 -13.01 25.37
CA ILE A 338 15.46 -14.26 25.77
C ILE A 338 16.92 -14.02 26.19
N SER A 339 17.65 -13.18 25.45
CA SER A 339 19.04 -12.84 25.77
C SER A 339 19.15 -12.09 27.10
N ASP A 340 18.24 -11.15 27.35
CA ASP A 340 18.17 -10.42 28.61
C ASP A 340 17.85 -11.35 29.78
N LEU A 341 16.84 -12.22 29.65
CA LEU A 341 16.49 -13.22 30.67
C LEU A 341 17.64 -14.19 30.96
N ARG A 342 18.39 -14.60 29.93
CA ARG A 342 19.57 -15.45 30.10
C ARG A 342 20.65 -14.74 30.92
N ARG A 343 20.89 -13.45 30.67
CA ARG A 343 21.83 -12.64 31.44
C ARG A 343 21.38 -12.47 32.89
N ASP A 344 20.10 -12.24 33.13
CA ASP A 344 19.56 -12.11 34.49
C ASP A 344 19.59 -13.44 35.26
N THR A 345 19.36 -14.54 34.57
CA THR A 345 19.54 -15.90 35.13
C THR A 345 20.99 -16.12 35.53
N GLN A 346 21.95 -15.78 34.66
CA GLN A 346 23.38 -15.90 34.95
C GLN A 346 23.79 -15.07 36.18
N ARG A 347 23.36 -13.81 36.26
CA ARG A 347 23.60 -12.95 37.44
C ARG A 347 23.01 -13.54 38.72
N THR A 348 21.81 -14.09 38.63
CA THR A 348 21.15 -14.72 39.79
C THR A 348 21.92 -15.94 40.27
N THR A 349 22.43 -16.76 39.35
CA THR A 349 23.31 -17.89 39.66
C THR A 349 24.58 -17.43 40.37
N GLU A 350 25.27 -16.42 39.84
CA GLU A 350 26.48 -15.85 40.44
C GLU A 350 26.23 -15.34 41.87
N ILE A 351 25.15 -14.56 42.08
CA ILE A 351 24.75 -14.10 43.41
C ILE A 351 24.46 -15.27 44.36
N ASN A 352 23.87 -16.36 43.85
CA ASN A 352 23.57 -17.52 44.67
C ASN A 352 24.84 -18.29 45.06
N GLU A 353 25.82 -18.40 44.16
CA GLU A 353 27.15 -18.96 44.45
C GLU A 353 27.89 -18.14 45.50
N GLU A 354 27.87 -16.80 45.40
CA GLU A 354 28.44 -15.90 46.40
C GLU A 354 27.79 -16.10 47.78
N LYS A 355 26.45 -16.16 47.83
CA LYS A 355 25.71 -16.43 49.06
C LYS A 355 26.07 -17.79 49.66
N GLN A 356 26.18 -18.83 48.83
CA GLN A 356 26.55 -20.16 49.30
C GLN A 356 27.96 -20.18 49.87
N ASN A 357 28.91 -19.50 49.22
CA ASN A 357 30.28 -19.34 49.73
C ASN A 357 30.30 -18.60 51.08
N TYR A 358 29.50 -17.54 51.21
CA TYR A 358 29.36 -16.81 52.47
C TYR A 358 28.77 -17.70 53.60
N ILE A 359 27.73 -18.48 53.29
CA ILE A 359 27.14 -19.45 54.24
C ILE A 359 28.19 -20.48 54.69
N ASN A 360 28.94 -21.05 53.75
CA ASN A 360 29.99 -22.04 54.07
C ASN A 360 31.07 -21.44 54.97
N ASN A 361 31.45 -20.17 54.75
CA ASN A 361 32.40 -19.45 55.60
C ASN A 361 31.84 -19.28 57.03
N LEU A 362 30.59 -18.84 57.16
CA LEU A 362 29.93 -18.70 58.45
C LEU A 362 29.82 -20.04 59.20
N GLN A 363 29.45 -21.13 58.52
CA GLN A 363 29.41 -22.48 59.10
C GLN A 363 30.79 -22.92 59.60
N THR A 364 31.85 -22.65 58.83
CA THR A 364 33.23 -22.92 59.24
C THR A 364 33.58 -22.16 60.52
N ARG A 365 33.27 -20.85 60.57
CA ARG A 365 33.56 -20.02 61.74
C ARG A 365 32.75 -20.44 62.97
N LEU A 366 31.49 -20.83 62.79
CA LEU A 366 30.64 -21.36 63.85
C LEU A 366 31.20 -22.67 64.41
N SER A 367 31.71 -23.55 63.55
CA SER A 367 32.37 -24.80 63.95
C SER A 367 33.63 -24.52 64.77
N GLN A 368 34.46 -23.57 64.33
CA GLN A 368 35.66 -23.14 65.08
C GLN A 368 35.32 -22.57 66.46
N LEU A 369 34.31 -21.70 66.54
CA LEU A 369 33.83 -21.13 67.80
C LEU A 369 33.28 -22.23 68.74
N SER A 370 32.56 -23.21 68.20
CA SER A 370 32.08 -24.36 68.97
C SER A 370 33.23 -25.18 69.55
N GLN A 371 34.27 -25.44 68.77
CA GLN A 371 35.47 -26.13 69.24
C GLN A 371 36.22 -25.33 70.31
N GLN A 372 36.36 -24.01 70.13
CA GLN A 372 36.94 -23.13 71.14
C GLN A 372 36.14 -23.14 72.44
N LYS A 373 34.80 -23.08 72.36
CA LYS A 373 33.92 -23.19 73.52
C LYS A 373 34.13 -24.51 74.26
N SER A 374 34.15 -25.64 73.55
CA SER A 374 34.41 -26.95 74.16
C SER A 374 35.80 -27.03 74.82
N GLY A 375 36.82 -26.43 74.19
CA GLY A 375 38.16 -26.33 74.78
C GLY A 375 38.19 -25.50 76.06
N LEU A 376 37.47 -24.37 76.10
CA LEU A 376 37.34 -23.55 77.30
C LEU A 376 36.57 -24.29 78.41
N GLU A 377 35.49 -25.00 78.08
CA GLU A 377 34.74 -25.81 79.05
C GLU A 377 35.61 -26.89 79.71
N LYS A 378 36.43 -27.60 78.94
CA LYS A 378 37.40 -28.57 79.49
C LYS A 378 38.39 -27.90 80.44
N ARG A 379 38.92 -26.74 80.07
CA ARG A 379 39.88 -26.00 80.88
C ARG A 379 39.25 -25.46 82.16
N ILE A 380 37.98 -25.04 82.12
CA ILE A 380 37.21 -24.68 83.32
C ILE A 380 37.06 -25.91 84.23
N GLN A 381 36.73 -27.09 83.69
CA GLN A 381 36.61 -28.32 84.48
C GLN A 381 37.94 -28.72 85.13
N GLU A 382 39.05 -28.66 84.39
CA GLU A 382 40.39 -28.93 84.90
C GLU A 382 40.77 -27.98 86.04
N LEU A 383 40.54 -26.67 85.86
CA LEU A 383 40.77 -25.67 86.90
C LEU A 383 39.88 -25.88 88.13
N SER A 384 38.62 -26.26 87.93
CA SER A 384 37.70 -26.58 89.02
C SER A 384 38.18 -27.79 89.83
N ASN A 385 38.62 -28.85 89.15
CA ASN A 385 39.17 -30.04 89.81
C ASN A 385 40.47 -29.70 90.56
N TYR A 386 41.35 -28.91 89.97
CA TYR A 386 42.57 -28.44 90.62
C TYR A 386 42.27 -27.60 91.87
N ALA A 387 41.33 -26.66 91.77
CA ALA A 387 40.88 -25.86 92.90
C ALA A 387 40.32 -26.74 94.02
N GLN A 388 39.49 -27.74 93.70
CA GLN A 388 38.95 -28.68 94.66
C GLN A 388 40.05 -29.48 95.37
N SER A 389 41.05 -29.96 94.63
CA SER A 389 42.22 -30.63 95.22
C SER A 389 42.96 -29.70 96.17
N LYS A 390 43.14 -28.42 95.82
CA LYS A 390 43.79 -27.44 96.71
C LYS A 390 42.97 -27.14 97.96
N VAL A 391 41.65 -27.13 97.86
CA VAL A 391 40.77 -27.02 99.03
C VAL A 391 40.98 -28.22 99.96
N SER A 392 41.02 -29.44 99.44
CA SER A 392 41.31 -30.64 100.24
C SER A 392 42.70 -30.62 100.88
N ASP A 393 43.73 -30.17 100.16
CA ASP A 393 45.09 -29.98 100.72
C ASP A 393 45.06 -28.99 101.91
N ILE A 394 44.30 -27.90 101.80
CA ILE A 394 44.15 -26.89 102.86
C ILE A 394 43.43 -27.49 104.08
N GLU A 395 42.37 -28.27 103.87
CA GLU A 395 41.65 -28.96 104.95
C GLU A 395 42.57 -29.94 105.71
N GLU A 396 43.40 -30.71 104.99
CA GLU A 396 44.38 -31.61 105.60
C GLU A 396 45.41 -30.83 106.43
N LEU A 397 45.97 -29.76 105.87
CA LEU A 397 46.92 -28.89 106.58
C LEU A 397 46.28 -28.23 107.82
N TYR A 398 45.01 -27.81 107.72
CA TYR A 398 44.27 -27.25 108.84
C TYR A 398 44.12 -28.28 109.97
N ASN A 399 43.71 -29.50 109.66
CA ASN A 399 43.59 -30.60 110.61
C ASN A 399 44.94 -30.93 111.26
N LYS A 400 46.01 -30.97 110.48
CA LYS A 400 47.37 -31.21 110.99
C LYS A 400 47.83 -30.09 111.92
N ASN A 401 47.55 -28.83 111.58
CA ASN A 401 47.86 -27.68 112.44
C ASN A 401 47.06 -27.73 113.75
N PHE A 402 45.77 -28.09 113.68
CA PHE A 402 44.95 -28.32 114.86
C PHE A 402 45.55 -29.40 115.78
N GLN A 403 45.92 -30.55 115.24
CA GLN A 403 46.58 -31.63 116.00
C GLN A 403 47.90 -31.18 116.63
N LEU A 404 48.75 -30.48 115.88
CA LEU A 404 50.01 -29.93 116.40
C LEU A 404 49.78 -28.92 117.53
N ASN A 405 48.75 -28.08 117.43
CA ASN A 405 48.39 -27.14 118.50
C ASN A 405 47.88 -27.84 119.76
N THR A 406 47.11 -28.92 119.62
CA THR A 406 46.70 -29.78 120.73
C THR A 406 47.93 -30.41 121.40
N GLN A 407 48.81 -31.03 120.63
CA GLN A 407 50.07 -31.60 121.15
C GLN A 407 50.94 -30.56 121.84
N ARG A 408 51.08 -29.36 121.25
CA ARG A 408 51.81 -28.25 121.88
C ARG A 408 51.20 -27.86 123.22
N SER A 409 49.87 -27.84 123.33
CA SER A 409 49.16 -27.50 124.56
C SER A 409 49.35 -28.58 125.63
N GLU A 410 49.24 -29.87 125.27
CA GLU A 410 49.53 -30.99 126.16
C GLU A 410 50.99 -30.98 126.64
N LEU A 411 51.94 -30.74 125.74
CA LEU A 411 53.36 -30.68 126.09
C LEU A 411 53.66 -29.50 127.02
N LYS A 412 52.99 -28.36 126.80
CA LYS A 412 53.06 -27.19 127.70
C LYS A 412 52.54 -27.54 129.09
N GLN A 413 51.39 -28.20 129.21
CA GLN A 413 50.87 -28.67 130.50
C GLN A 413 51.84 -29.64 131.19
N ARG A 414 52.39 -30.61 130.45
CA ARG A 414 53.40 -31.53 130.99
C ARG A 414 54.64 -30.79 131.50
N TYR A 415 55.11 -29.79 130.76
CA TYR A 415 56.22 -28.94 131.18
C TYR A 415 55.89 -28.17 132.47
N GLU A 416 54.70 -27.57 132.57
CA GLU A 416 54.24 -26.87 133.77
C GLU A 416 54.18 -27.82 134.99
N THR A 417 53.64 -29.02 134.83
CA THR A 417 53.62 -30.05 135.89
C THR A 417 55.03 -30.46 136.30
N LEU A 418 55.91 -30.74 135.33
CA LEU A 418 57.31 -31.11 135.61
C LEU A 418 58.05 -29.97 136.31
N TYR A 419 57.78 -28.73 135.92
CA TYR A 419 58.34 -27.54 136.56
C TYR A 419 57.85 -27.40 138.02
N GLN A 420 56.57 -27.65 138.28
CA GLN A 420 56.03 -27.68 139.65
C GLN A 420 56.68 -28.79 140.49
N GLN A 421 56.84 -29.99 139.94
CA GLN A 421 57.55 -31.10 140.61
C GLN A 421 58.99 -30.73 140.92
N TYR A 422 59.70 -30.10 139.97
CA TYR A 422 61.05 -29.60 140.19
C TYR A 422 61.09 -28.57 141.33
N GLN A 423 60.14 -27.62 141.37
CA GLN A 423 60.04 -26.65 142.46
C GLN A 423 59.74 -27.32 143.82
N GLN A 424 58.86 -28.32 143.84
CA GLN A 424 58.59 -29.12 145.04
C GLN A 424 59.85 -29.83 145.51
N GLN A 425 60.59 -30.49 144.62
CA GLN A 425 61.86 -31.12 144.95
C GLN A 425 62.92 -30.11 145.40
N GLN A 426 62.98 -28.91 144.82
CA GLN A 426 63.88 -27.86 145.31
C GLN A 426 63.50 -27.39 146.70
N ASN A 427 62.20 -27.21 146.98
CA ASN A 427 61.72 -26.89 148.32
C ASN A 427 62.02 -28.02 149.30
N GLU A 428 61.88 -29.28 148.88
CA GLU A 428 62.22 -30.46 149.68
C GLU A 428 63.73 -30.55 149.94
N ILE A 429 64.58 -30.32 148.94
CA ILE A 429 66.04 -30.21 149.08
C ILE A 429 66.39 -29.04 150.01
N ALA A 430 65.72 -27.90 149.89
CA ALA A 430 65.93 -26.75 150.76
C ALA A 430 65.52 -27.06 152.20
N ASN A 431 64.40 -27.76 152.39
CA ASN A 431 63.91 -28.20 153.70
C ASN A 431 64.82 -29.27 154.30
N LEU A 432 65.27 -30.25 153.51
CA LEU A 432 66.28 -31.24 153.90
C LEU A 432 67.63 -30.57 154.20
N LYS A 433 68.05 -29.54 153.45
CA LYS A 433 69.22 -28.70 153.77
C LYS A 433 69.02 -27.94 155.07
N ALA A 434 67.82 -27.43 155.34
CA ALA A 434 67.49 -26.74 156.59
C ALA A 434 67.44 -27.72 157.77
N GLN A 435 66.93 -28.93 157.58
CA GLN A 435 66.98 -30.03 158.54
C GLN A 435 68.43 -30.48 158.77
N LEU A 436 69.22 -30.64 157.72
CA LEU A 436 70.68 -30.82 157.80
C LEU A 436 71.32 -29.65 158.54
N SER A 437 70.87 -28.42 158.36
CA SER A 437 71.38 -27.23 159.08
C SER A 437 70.93 -27.18 160.55
N GLN A 438 69.80 -27.80 160.90
CA GLN A 438 69.34 -27.99 162.28
C GLN A 438 70.07 -29.14 162.97
N VAL A 439 70.35 -30.24 162.26
CA VAL A 439 71.20 -31.34 162.74
C VAL A 439 72.65 -30.89 162.87
N ASN A 440 73.14 -30.05 161.95
CA ASN A 440 74.51 -29.54 161.90
C ASN A 440 74.72 -28.24 162.73
N ARG A 441 73.75 -27.86 163.58
CA ARG A 441 73.94 -26.86 164.66
C ARG A 441 74.36 -27.48 166.00
N SER A 442 74.62 -28.78 166.01
CA SER A 442 75.34 -29.49 167.07
C SER A 442 76.51 -30.24 166.43
N GLN A 443 77.71 -29.69 166.60
CA GLN A 443 79.03 -30.27 166.27
C GLN A 443 79.57 -30.09 164.83
N SER A 444 80.51 -29.14 164.74
CA SER A 444 81.68 -29.00 163.85
C SER A 444 81.78 -29.80 162.54
N SER A 445 82.14 -29.13 161.43
CA SER A 445 83.13 -29.62 160.44
C SER A 445 83.37 -28.65 159.26
N THR A 446 84.49 -28.92 158.58
CA THR A 446 85.24 -28.13 157.59
C THR A 446 85.08 -28.71 156.17
N TYR A 447 85.33 -27.89 155.12
CA TYR A 447 85.65 -28.22 153.69
C TYR A 447 84.49 -28.81 152.82
N SER A 448 84.27 -28.58 151.50
CA SER A 448 84.89 -27.89 150.35
C SER A 448 83.88 -27.78 149.18
N SER A 449 83.94 -26.71 148.34
CA SER A 449 83.61 -26.54 146.88
C SER A 449 82.34 -27.17 146.23
N PRO A 450 81.89 -26.81 144.99
CA PRO A 450 82.40 -25.88 143.96
C PRO A 450 81.35 -24.86 143.42
N SER A 451 81.80 -23.83 142.71
CA SER A 451 80.96 -22.83 142.02
C SER A 451 80.99 -22.97 140.49
N GLN A 452 79.90 -22.48 139.90
CA GLN A 452 79.38 -22.69 138.55
C GLN A 452 80.07 -21.88 137.42
N THR A 453 79.55 -22.13 136.20
CA THR A 453 79.62 -21.36 134.93
C THR A 453 80.84 -21.63 134.04
N GLN A 454 80.73 -21.78 132.72
CA GLN A 454 80.12 -20.85 131.77
C GLN A 454 79.58 -21.49 130.48
N GLN A 455 78.51 -20.87 129.98
CA GLN A 455 77.89 -21.04 128.67
C GLN A 455 78.76 -20.41 127.58
N THR A 456 78.89 -21.08 126.43
CA THR A 456 79.50 -20.54 125.22
C THR A 456 78.53 -19.61 124.49
N THR A 457 78.82 -18.32 124.47
CA THR A 457 78.14 -17.32 123.64
C THR A 457 78.57 -17.45 122.18
N LYS A 458 77.60 -17.56 121.26
CA LYS A 458 77.81 -17.46 119.81
C LYS A 458 78.31 -16.05 119.43
N SER A 459 79.34 -15.96 118.59
CA SER A 459 79.95 -14.70 118.16
C SER A 459 79.07 -13.93 117.15
N ILE A 460 79.32 -12.63 117.00
CA ILE A 460 78.65 -11.73 116.04
C ILE A 460 79.61 -11.52 114.87
N ALA A 461 79.19 -11.85 113.64
CA ALA A 461 80.00 -11.58 112.44
C ALA A 461 79.79 -10.15 111.91
N THR A 462 80.89 -9.49 111.56
CA THR A 462 80.92 -8.10 111.05
C THR A 462 81.24 -8.01 109.55
N GLU A 463 81.55 -9.14 108.89
CA GLU A 463 81.91 -9.18 107.47
C GLU A 463 80.70 -9.04 106.53
N ARG A 464 80.93 -8.48 105.33
CA ARG A 464 79.86 -8.24 104.34
C ARG A 464 79.33 -9.51 103.69
N GLU A 465 80.18 -10.50 103.49
CA GLU A 465 79.87 -11.81 102.92
C GLU A 465 80.46 -12.89 103.83
N ILE A 466 79.67 -13.90 104.18
CA ILE A 466 80.07 -15.00 105.08
C ILE A 466 79.69 -16.34 104.47
N SER A 467 80.39 -17.42 104.85
CA SER A 467 80.10 -18.76 104.31
C SER A 467 78.79 -19.35 104.86
N VAL A 468 78.32 -20.44 104.23
CA VAL A 468 77.11 -21.16 104.68
C VAL A 468 77.32 -21.82 106.04
N GLU A 469 78.54 -22.29 106.32
CA GLU A 469 78.94 -22.90 107.58
C GLU A 469 79.03 -21.84 108.69
N GLU A 470 79.58 -20.67 108.37
CA GLU A 470 79.76 -19.55 109.30
C GLU A 470 78.41 -18.93 109.72
N TYR A 471 77.43 -18.89 108.80
CA TYR A 471 76.06 -18.45 109.09
C TYR A 471 75.38 -19.27 110.21
N GLN A 472 75.69 -20.56 110.36
CA GLN A 472 74.99 -21.43 111.32
C GLN A 472 75.43 -21.21 112.79
N ILE A 473 76.60 -20.59 113.00
CA ILE A 473 77.20 -20.41 114.31
C ILE A 473 77.12 -18.97 114.85
N ILE A 474 76.63 -18.01 114.06
CA ILE A 474 76.45 -16.60 114.46
C ILE A 474 75.06 -16.33 115.03
N SER A 475 74.92 -15.27 115.85
CA SER A 475 73.65 -14.88 116.48
C SER A 475 72.81 -13.89 115.67
N ASN A 476 73.41 -13.15 114.73
CA ASN A 476 72.76 -12.10 113.92
C ASN A 476 72.31 -12.57 112.52
N GLN A 477 71.76 -13.79 112.42
CA GLN A 477 71.36 -14.42 111.16
C GLN A 477 70.34 -13.60 110.35
N SER A 478 69.46 -12.84 111.00
CA SER A 478 68.43 -12.01 110.36
C SER A 478 68.99 -10.90 109.45
N ASP A 479 70.25 -10.51 109.66
CA ASP A 479 70.90 -9.42 108.92
C ASP A 479 71.39 -9.85 107.53
N TYR A 480 71.39 -11.15 107.22
CA TYR A 480 71.95 -11.71 105.99
C TYR A 480 70.87 -12.31 105.09
N ILE A 481 71.13 -12.33 103.78
CA ILE A 481 70.30 -12.99 102.76
C ILE A 481 71.12 -14.01 101.99
N TYR A 482 70.50 -15.15 101.70
CA TYR A 482 71.14 -16.23 100.95
C TYR A 482 71.29 -15.85 99.47
N VAL A 483 72.51 -16.04 98.92
CA VAL A 483 72.79 -15.88 97.50
C VAL A 483 73.17 -17.23 96.93
N LYS A 484 72.38 -17.72 95.96
CA LYS A 484 72.63 -18.99 95.28
C LYS A 484 73.93 -18.89 94.46
N ALA A 485 74.64 -20.02 94.37
CA ALA A 485 75.84 -20.14 93.54
C ALA A 485 75.54 -19.73 92.09
N HIS A 486 76.42 -18.93 91.49
CA HIS A 486 76.28 -18.40 90.14
C HIS A 486 77.67 -18.13 89.52
N PHE A 487 77.72 -17.90 88.22
CA PHE A 487 78.95 -17.51 87.52
C PHE A 487 79.03 -15.99 87.41
N ARG A 488 80.19 -15.42 87.73
CA ARG A 488 80.47 -13.99 87.55
C ARG A 488 81.78 -13.84 86.80
N ASN A 489 81.75 -13.17 85.64
CA ASN A 489 82.90 -12.96 84.76
C ASN A 489 83.67 -14.26 84.43
N GLY A 490 82.95 -15.36 84.18
CA GLY A 490 83.53 -16.66 83.80
C GLY A 490 84.03 -17.53 84.96
N ASN A 491 84.08 -17.03 86.19
CA ASN A 491 84.47 -17.82 87.36
C ASN A 491 83.25 -18.27 88.18
N PRO A 492 83.21 -19.53 88.67
CA PRO A 492 82.15 -20.01 89.55
C PRO A 492 82.27 -19.39 90.95
N VAL A 493 81.19 -18.75 91.42
CA VAL A 493 81.08 -18.21 92.78
C VAL A 493 80.21 -19.15 93.62
N ARG A 494 80.74 -19.61 94.76
CA ARG A 494 80.03 -20.51 95.69
C ARG A 494 78.87 -19.77 96.39
N ALA A 495 77.88 -20.53 96.84
CA ALA A 495 76.78 -19.98 97.62
C ALA A 495 77.31 -19.38 98.92
N HIS A 496 76.81 -18.21 99.29
CA HIS A 496 77.22 -17.47 100.49
C HIS A 496 76.05 -16.63 101.01
N TYR A 497 76.19 -16.12 102.22
CA TYR A 497 75.25 -15.17 102.81
C TYR A 497 75.88 -13.78 102.76
N ARG A 498 75.13 -12.78 102.30
CA ARG A 498 75.58 -11.38 102.31
C ARG A 498 74.65 -10.51 103.14
N ARG A 499 75.20 -9.48 103.77
CA ARG A 499 74.42 -8.56 104.61
C ARG A 499 73.38 -7.82 103.78
N ARG A 500 72.16 -7.63 104.29
CA ARG A 500 71.12 -6.86 103.61
C ARG A 500 71.62 -5.43 103.38
N PRO A 501 71.50 -4.88 102.15
CA PRO A 501 71.73 -3.46 101.93
C PRO A 501 70.73 -2.68 102.77
N SER A 502 71.20 -1.78 103.64
CA SER A 502 70.33 -0.81 104.31
C SER A 502 69.67 0.05 103.23
N LYS A 503 68.34 0.13 103.22
CA LYS A 503 67.61 1.14 102.44
C LYS A 503 67.78 2.51 103.09
#